data_AF-A0AA39N763-F1
#
_entry.id   AF-A0AA39N763-F1
#
_cell.length_a   1.000
_cell.length_b   1.000
_cell.length_c   1.000
_cell.angle_alpha   90.00
_cell.angle_beta   90.00
_cell.angle_gamma   90.00
#
_symmetry.space_group_name_H-M   'P 1'
#
loop_
_entity.id
_entity.type
_entity.pdbx_description
1 polymer ?
#
loop_
_entity_poly.entity_id
_entity_poly.type
_entity_poly.pdbx_seq_one_letter_code
_entity_poly.pdbx_strand_id
1 'polypeptide(L)'
;FRSYLNVRISAHHIALTWALTATHQLAIERGKWHGISKEWRLCRMCSNDVEDVPHVLFLCPFPPADLIRGPFLSSVWGRYTSWKVTVRSPTHLLLLLVGMDDLVDTTARFVHELLMLWESVPLLLNHQSTAEAMREYS
;
A
#
# COMPACT_ATOMS: atom_id res chain seq x y z
N PHE A 1 -15.42 -15.13 10.26
CA PHE A 1 -16.19 -14.03 9.65
C PHE A 1 -15.21 -13.06 9.01
N ARG A 2 -15.53 -12.46 7.85
CA ARG A 2 -14.63 -11.50 7.15
C ARG A 2 -15.21 -10.09 7.26
N SER A 3 -14.77 -9.35 8.26
CA SER A 3 -15.29 -8.03 8.63
C SER A 3 -15.26 -7.02 7.48
N TYR A 4 -14.25 -7.12 6.62
CA TYR A 4 -14.05 -6.23 5.48
C TYR A 4 -15.16 -6.30 4.42
N LEU A 5 -15.98 -7.35 4.42
CA LEU A 5 -17.14 -7.46 3.52
C LEU A 5 -18.31 -6.56 3.95
N ASN A 6 -18.28 -5.98 5.15
CA ASN A 6 -19.35 -5.13 5.67
C ASN A 6 -19.06 -3.64 5.56
N VAL A 7 -18.02 -3.25 4.83
CA VAL A 7 -17.66 -1.84 4.65
C VAL A 7 -18.80 -1.12 3.93
N ARG A 8 -19.32 -0.06 4.56
CA ARG A 8 -20.58 0.59 4.12
C ARG A 8 -20.45 1.35 2.81
N ILE A 9 -19.29 1.97 2.59
CA ILE A 9 -19.02 2.80 1.42
C ILE A 9 -18.40 1.93 0.33
N SER A 10 -19.09 1.80 -0.80
CA SER A 10 -18.68 0.91 -1.90
C SER A 10 -17.25 1.22 -2.40
N ALA A 11 -16.88 2.49 -2.57
CA ALA A 11 -15.55 2.86 -3.03
C ALA A 11 -14.44 2.41 -2.06
N HIS A 12 -14.68 2.55 -0.75
CA HIS A 12 -13.74 2.11 0.28
C HIS A 12 -13.63 0.58 0.33
N HIS A 13 -14.76 -0.10 0.20
CA HIS A 13 -14.80 -1.56 0.12
C HIS A 13 -14.01 -2.09 -1.08
N ILE A 14 -14.17 -1.46 -2.25
CA ILE A 14 -13.45 -1.81 -3.47
C ILE A 14 -11.95 -1.59 -3.28
N ALA A 15 -11.52 -0.43 -2.79
CA ALA A 15 -10.11 -0.13 -2.56
C ALA A 15 -9.46 -1.10 -1.56
N LEU A 16 -10.14 -1.41 -0.45
CA LEU A 16 -9.66 -2.38 0.52
C LEU A 16 -9.58 -3.79 -0.08
N THR A 17 -10.56 -4.18 -0.88
CA THR A 17 -10.53 -5.46 -1.60
C THR A 17 -9.33 -5.49 -2.54
N TRP A 18 -9.10 -4.44 -3.34
CA TRP A 18 -7.95 -4.36 -4.23
C TRP A 18 -6.62 -4.52 -3.50
N ALA A 19 -6.46 -3.85 -2.34
CA ALA A 19 -5.29 -3.97 -1.49
C ALA A 19 -5.06 -5.40 -0.98
N LEU A 20 -6.12 -6.15 -0.68
CA LEU A 20 -6.04 -7.51 -0.16
C LEU A 20 -5.89 -8.58 -1.25
N THR A 21 -6.46 -8.35 -2.44
CA THR A 21 -6.50 -9.34 -3.53
C THR A 21 -5.47 -9.08 -4.62
N ALA A 22 -4.57 -8.11 -4.43
CA ALA A 22 -3.54 -7.75 -5.39
C ALA A 22 -4.10 -7.39 -6.78
N THR A 23 -5.25 -6.70 -6.82
CA THR A 23 -5.89 -6.21 -8.07
C THR A 23 -5.74 -4.70 -8.26
N HIS A 24 -4.86 -4.07 -7.48
CA HIS A 24 -4.60 -2.63 -7.49
C HIS A 24 -3.64 -2.20 -8.62
N GLN A 25 -3.54 -0.89 -8.84
CA GLN A 25 -2.73 -0.27 -9.89
C GLN A 25 -1.27 -0.04 -9.52
N LEU A 26 -0.82 -0.54 -8.37
CA LEU A 26 0.56 -0.32 -7.91
C LEU A 26 1.61 -1.04 -8.77
N ALA A 27 2.84 -0.53 -8.78
CA ALA A 27 3.93 -1.06 -9.61
C ALA A 27 4.23 -2.53 -9.34
N ILE A 28 4.08 -3.04 -8.10
CA ILE A 28 4.32 -4.46 -7.80
C ILE A 28 3.47 -5.40 -8.68
N GLU A 29 2.20 -5.03 -8.94
CA GLU A 29 1.31 -5.83 -9.78
C GLU A 29 1.42 -5.44 -11.24
N ARG A 30 1.48 -4.15 -11.56
CA ARG A 30 1.57 -3.69 -12.95
C ARG A 30 2.87 -4.10 -13.63
N GLY A 31 4.00 -4.01 -12.93
CA GLY A 31 5.30 -4.45 -13.43
C GLY A 31 5.37 -5.95 -13.70
N LYS A 32 4.61 -6.77 -12.98
CA LYS A 32 4.52 -8.22 -13.22
C LYS A 32 4.04 -8.54 -14.63
N TRP A 33 3.04 -7.82 -15.12
CA TRP A 33 2.49 -8.01 -16.48
C TRP A 33 3.47 -7.59 -17.59
N HIS A 34 4.46 -6.76 -17.26
CA HIS A 34 5.47 -6.26 -18.19
C HIS A 34 6.82 -6.98 -18.03
N GLY A 35 6.89 -8.04 -17.24
CA GLY A 35 8.14 -8.81 -17.06
C GLY A 35 9.23 -8.09 -16.26
N ILE A 36 8.91 -6.98 -15.57
CA ILE A 36 9.88 -6.21 -14.79
C ILE A 36 10.20 -6.99 -13.50
N SER A 37 11.48 -7.18 -13.16
CA SER A 37 11.87 -7.82 -11.89
C SER A 37 11.38 -7.03 -10.68
N LYS A 38 11.11 -7.71 -9.56
CA LYS A 38 10.45 -7.10 -8.40
C LYS A 38 11.19 -5.87 -7.90
N GLU A 39 12.52 -5.94 -7.81
CA GLU A 39 13.44 -4.91 -7.37
C GLU A 39 13.38 -3.63 -8.22
N TRP A 40 12.92 -3.73 -9.47
CA TRP A 40 12.78 -2.59 -10.39
C TRP A 40 11.37 -2.00 -10.42
N ARG A 41 10.40 -2.57 -9.68
CA ARG A 41 9.02 -2.06 -9.58
C ARG A 41 8.93 -0.95 -8.55
N LEU A 42 9.75 0.08 -8.72
CA LEU A 42 9.94 1.16 -7.76
C LEU A 42 8.68 2.01 -7.58
N CYS A 43 8.52 2.55 -6.37
CA CYS A 43 7.47 3.49 -6.01
C CYS A 43 7.54 4.77 -6.84
N ARG A 44 6.45 5.11 -7.53
CA ARG A 44 6.34 6.32 -8.36
C ARG A 44 6.50 7.62 -7.58
N MET A 45 6.31 7.57 -6.25
CA MET A 45 6.40 8.75 -5.38
C MET A 45 7.80 8.98 -4.83
N CYS A 46 8.51 7.92 -4.42
CA CYS A 46 9.81 8.07 -3.75
C CYS A 46 10.98 7.42 -4.48
N SER A 47 10.74 6.55 -5.46
CA SER A 47 11.74 5.81 -6.24
C SER A 47 12.77 5.00 -5.45
N ASN A 48 12.57 4.80 -4.14
CA ASN A 48 13.57 4.24 -3.24
C ASN A 48 13.29 2.79 -2.82
N ASP A 49 12.07 2.31 -3.04
CA ASP A 49 11.62 0.98 -2.63
C ASP A 49 10.48 0.52 -3.55
N VAL A 50 10.13 -0.76 -3.48
CA VAL A 50 9.09 -1.36 -4.31
C VAL A 50 7.72 -0.76 -4.01
N GLU A 51 6.96 -0.43 -5.05
CA GLU A 51 5.58 0.06 -4.91
C GLU A 51 4.62 -1.09 -4.59
N ASP A 52 4.60 -1.52 -3.33
CA ASP A 52 3.61 -2.46 -2.82
C ASP A 52 2.67 -1.82 -1.79
N VAL A 53 1.61 -2.56 -1.43
CA VAL A 53 0.58 -2.06 -0.51
C VAL A 53 1.18 -1.64 0.84
N PRO A 54 2.00 -2.46 1.52
CA PRO A 54 2.62 -2.02 2.77
C PRO A 54 3.47 -0.75 2.63
N HIS A 55 4.23 -0.61 1.54
CA HIS A 55 5.00 0.58 1.26
C HIS A 55 4.11 1.82 1.13
N VAL A 56 3.08 1.75 0.29
CA VAL A 56 2.11 2.83 0.07
C VAL A 56 1.39 3.21 1.37
N LEU A 57 0.92 2.21 2.12
CA LEU A 57 0.12 2.45 3.31
C LEU A 57 0.94 3.00 4.48
N PHE A 58 2.18 2.54 4.69
CA PHE A 58 2.85 2.76 5.97
C PHE A 58 4.28 3.31 5.89
N LEU A 59 4.97 3.20 4.74
CA LEU A 59 6.42 3.41 4.69
C LEU A 59 6.87 4.54 3.77
N CYS A 60 6.16 4.80 2.68
CA CYS A 60 6.64 5.72 1.65
C CYS A 60 6.85 7.12 2.24
N PRO A 61 8.04 7.74 2.11
CA PRO A 61 8.35 9.05 2.70
C PRO A 61 7.71 10.24 1.96
N PHE A 62 6.68 10.00 1.13
CA PHE A 62 6.00 11.03 0.37
C PHE A 62 5.16 11.94 1.29
N PRO A 63 5.49 13.23 1.46
CA PRO A 63 4.90 14.06 2.52
C PRO A 63 3.36 14.16 2.51
N PRO A 64 2.66 14.23 1.35
CA PRO A 64 1.20 14.22 1.34
C PRO A 64 0.57 12.95 1.93
N ALA A 65 1.26 11.82 1.90
CA ALA A 65 0.77 10.59 2.50
C ALA A 65 0.73 10.68 4.04
N ASP A 66 1.63 11.44 4.65
CA ASP A 66 1.72 11.59 6.10
C ASP A 66 0.55 12.39 6.69
N LEU A 67 -0.07 13.26 5.89
CA LEU A 67 -1.31 13.97 6.26
C LEU A 67 -2.49 13.00 6.44
N ILE A 68 -2.48 11.87 5.73
CA ILE A 68 -3.50 10.81 5.84
C ILE A 68 -3.09 9.81 6.94
N ARG A 69 -1.83 9.37 6.95
CA ARG A 69 -1.32 8.38 7.92
C ARG A 69 -1.31 8.88 9.34
N GLY A 70 -0.83 10.10 9.58
CA GLY A 70 -0.60 10.63 10.92
C GLY A 70 -1.84 10.55 11.80
N PRO A 71 -2.98 11.14 11.40
CA PRO A 71 -4.22 11.08 12.17
C PRO A 71 -4.76 9.66 12.34
N PHE A 72 -4.74 8.84 11.28
CA PHE A 72 -5.24 7.47 11.32
C PHE A 72 -4.43 6.60 12.28
N LEU A 73 -3.11 6.55 12.09
CA LEU A 73 -2.20 5.75 12.91
C LEU A 73 -2.19 6.23 14.36
N SER A 74 -2.22 7.55 14.61
CA SER A 74 -2.31 8.08 15.97
C SER A 74 -3.59 7.62 16.68
N SER A 75 -4.72 7.60 15.97
CA SER A 75 -5.99 7.08 16.50
C SER A 75 -5.91 5.58 16.82
N VAL A 76 -5.35 4.78 15.90
CA VAL A 76 -5.16 3.33 16.10
C VAL A 76 -4.25 3.07 17.30
N TRP A 77 -3.11 3.75 17.39
CA TRP A 77 -2.15 3.60 18.49
C TRP A 77 -2.66 4.09 19.83
N GLY A 78 -3.57 5.07 19.84
CA GLY A 78 -4.25 5.51 21.05
C GLY A 78 -5.26 4.48 21.57
N ARG A 79 -5.97 3.79 20.67
CA ARG A 79 -6.96 2.76 21.03
C ARG A 79 -6.32 1.40 21.34
N TYR A 80 -5.31 1.02 20.57
CA TYR A 80 -4.65 -0.29 20.62
C TYR A 80 -3.19 -0.14 21.03
N THR A 81 -2.95 0.35 22.24
CA THR A 81 -1.60 0.68 22.74
C THR A 81 -0.64 -0.52 22.73
N SER A 82 -1.14 -1.73 23.00
CA SER A 82 -0.38 -2.99 22.97
C SER A 82 0.12 -3.38 21.58
N TRP A 83 -0.43 -2.80 20.51
CA TRP A 83 -0.01 -3.12 19.15
C TRP A 83 1.36 -2.55 18.82
N LYS A 84 1.79 -1.47 19.50
CA LYS A 84 3.14 -0.90 19.31
C LYS A 84 4.26 -1.91 19.54
N VAL A 85 4.05 -2.88 20.43
CA VAL A 85 5.00 -3.95 20.73
C VAL A 85 4.67 -5.27 20.01
N THR A 86 3.46 -5.42 19.49
CA THR A 86 2.97 -6.67 18.88
C THR A 86 3.14 -6.68 17.36
N VAL A 87 3.03 -5.52 16.71
CA VAL A 87 3.19 -5.38 15.27
C VAL A 87 4.62 -5.74 14.88
N ARG A 88 4.74 -6.69 13.95
CA ARG A 88 6.04 -7.25 13.52
C ARG A 88 6.48 -6.75 12.16
N SER A 89 5.51 -6.34 11.35
CA SER A 89 5.73 -5.82 10.02
C SER A 89 4.55 -4.96 9.58
N PRO A 90 4.72 -4.09 8.59
CA PRO A 90 3.63 -3.32 7.98
C PRO A 90 2.51 -4.20 7.41
N THR A 91 2.84 -5.36 6.84
CA THR A 91 1.83 -6.35 6.40
C THR A 91 1.05 -6.93 7.57
N HIS A 92 1.73 -7.25 8.68
CA HIS A 92 1.06 -7.72 9.90
C HIS A 92 0.11 -6.65 10.44
N LEU A 93 0.52 -5.37 10.43
CA LEU A 93 -0.36 -4.26 10.80
C LEU A 93 -1.61 -4.20 9.91
N LEU A 94 -1.46 -4.28 8.58
CA LEU A 94 -2.62 -4.30 7.68
C LEU A 94 -3.59 -5.42 8.08
N LEU A 95 -3.11 -6.65 8.25
CA LEU A 95 -3.95 -7.79 8.61
C LEU A 95 -4.69 -7.59 9.95
N LEU A 96 -4.03 -6.99 10.94
CA LEU A 96 -4.68 -6.64 12.21
C LEU A 96 -5.78 -5.59 12.01
N LEU A 97 -5.51 -4.52 11.25
CA LEU A 97 -6.47 -3.46 10.98
C LEU A 97 -7.74 -3.99 10.30
N VAL A 98 -7.59 -4.91 9.33
CA VAL A 98 -8.76 -5.47 8.62
C VAL A 98 -9.48 -6.58 9.37
N GLY A 99 -8.84 -7.14 10.40
CA GLY A 99 -9.44 -8.17 11.27
C GLY A 99 -10.33 -7.60 12.38
N MET A 100 -10.26 -6.29 12.64
CA MET A 100 -11.00 -5.64 13.72
C MET A 100 -12.30 -5.01 13.20
N ASP A 101 -13.44 -5.50 13.69
CA ASP A 101 -14.77 -5.04 13.28
C ASP A 101 -14.97 -3.52 13.48
N ASP A 102 -14.47 -2.96 14.58
CA ASP A 102 -14.63 -1.53 14.90
C ASP A 102 -13.72 -0.60 14.10
N LEU A 103 -12.70 -1.15 13.42
CA LEU A 103 -11.74 -0.41 12.60
C LEU A 103 -11.96 -0.60 11.11
N VAL A 104 -12.82 -1.52 10.70
CA VAL A 104 -12.84 -1.94 9.29
C VAL A 104 -13.25 -0.81 8.34
N ASP A 105 -14.25 -0.01 8.72
CA ASP A 105 -14.71 1.13 7.92
C ASP A 105 -13.65 2.24 7.85
N THR A 106 -12.98 2.54 8.96
CA THR A 106 -11.94 3.58 9.00
C THR A 106 -10.67 3.13 8.29
N THR A 107 -10.33 1.84 8.38
CA THR A 107 -9.25 1.21 7.63
C THR A 107 -9.54 1.23 6.13
N ALA A 108 -10.77 0.91 5.72
CA ALA A 108 -11.15 0.94 4.31
C ALA A 108 -11.06 2.36 3.72
N ARG A 109 -11.51 3.37 4.48
CA ARG A 109 -11.33 4.78 4.09
C ARG A 109 -9.85 5.15 3.97
N PHE A 110 -9.04 4.79 4.96
CA PHE A 110 -7.60 5.05 4.96
C PHE A 110 -6.89 4.44 3.74
N VAL A 111 -7.20 3.17 3.43
CA VAL A 111 -6.67 2.49 2.24
C VAL A 111 -7.12 3.20 0.97
N HIS A 112 -8.40 3.55 0.87
CA HIS A 112 -8.93 4.27 -0.28
C HIS A 112 -8.22 5.61 -0.50
N GLU A 113 -8.11 6.46 0.52
CA GLU A 113 -7.46 7.77 0.41
C GLU A 113 -6.01 7.67 -0.09
N LEU A 114 -5.23 6.72 0.45
CA LEU A 114 -3.85 6.51 0.00
C LEU A 114 -3.76 5.91 -1.40
N LEU A 115 -4.60 4.94 -1.76
CA LEU A 115 -4.59 4.39 -3.12
C LEU A 115 -4.99 5.44 -4.15
N MET A 116 -6.00 6.28 -3.86
CA MET A 116 -6.40 7.38 -4.75
C MET A 116 -5.30 8.45 -4.87
N LEU A 117 -4.57 8.73 -3.78
CA LEU A 117 -3.40 9.59 -3.85
C LEU A 117 -2.33 9.01 -4.80
N TRP A 118 -2.10 7.70 -4.78
CA TRP A 118 -1.16 7.05 -5.70
C TRP A 118 -1.66 7.03 -7.14
N GLU A 119 -2.95 6.81 -7.35
CA GLU A 119 -3.57 6.84 -8.68
C GLU A 119 -3.58 8.24 -9.31
N SER A 120 -3.48 9.30 -8.49
CA SER A 120 -3.37 10.68 -8.99
C SER A 120 -2.06 10.97 -9.74
N VAL A 121 -1.03 10.12 -9.56
CA VAL A 121 0.25 10.23 -10.25
C VAL A 121 0.38 9.08 -11.25
N PRO A 122 0.66 9.34 -12.53
CA PRO A 122 0.85 8.29 -13.54
C PRO A 122 1.93 7.29 -13.15
N LEU A 123 1.66 5.99 -13.32
CA LEU A 123 2.66 4.95 -13.16
C LEU A 123 3.51 4.87 -14.44
N LEU A 124 4.80 5.17 -14.32
CA LEU A 124 5.76 4.99 -15.40
C LEU A 124 6.59 3.74 -15.11
N LEU A 125 6.40 2.71 -15.92
CA LEU A 125 7.17 1.47 -15.82
C LEU A 125 8.33 1.52 -16.82
N ASN A 126 9.54 1.75 -16.30
CA ASN A 126 10.75 1.68 -17.10
C ASN A 126 11.14 0.21 -17.28
N HIS A 127 10.97 -0.31 -18.48
CA HIS A 127 11.51 -1.61 -18.86
C HIS A 127 12.98 -1.42 -19.22
N GLN A 128 13.91 -1.60 -18.28
CA GLN A 128 15.31 -1.80 -18.66
C GLN A 128 15.41 -3.18 -19.30
N SER A 129 15.80 -3.22 -20.58
CA SER A 129 16.10 -4.49 -21.21
C SER A 129 17.26 -5.14 -20.46
N THR A 130 17.17 -6.44 -20.18
CA THR A 130 18.24 -7.19 -19.49
C THR A 130 19.61 -7.06 -20.19
N ALA A 131 19.63 -6.67 -21.47
CA ALA A 131 20.84 -6.41 -22.23
C ALA A 131 21.54 -5.08 -21.87
N GLU A 132 20.82 -4.07 -21.38
CA GLU A 132 21.40 -2.76 -21.01
C GLU A 132 21.95 -2.77 -19.59
N ALA A 133 21.26 -3.43 -18.65
CA ALA A 133 21.73 -3.60 -17.28
C ALA A 133 23.05 -4.39 -17.19
N MET A 134 23.34 -5.30 -18.13
CA MET A 134 24.62 -6.01 -18.19
C MET A 134 25.76 -5.13 -18.75
N ARG A 135 25.46 -4.08 -19.52
CA ARG A 135 26.46 -3.16 -20.09
C ARG A 135 26.89 -2.06 -19.12
N GLU A 136 26.04 -1.65 -18.20
CA GLU A 136 26.40 -0.64 -17.18
C GLU A 136 27.30 -1.19 -16.05
N TYR A 137 27.46 -2.51 -15.96
CA TYR A 137 28.30 -3.19 -14.98
C TYR A 137 29.48 -3.97 -15.59
N SER A 138 29.81 -3.75 -16.87
CA SER A 138 30.99 -4.31 -17.56
C SER A 138 31.99 -3.22 -17.91
#